data_AF-A0A7W3LZ94-F1
#
_entry.id   AF-A0A7W3LZ94-F1
#
_cell.length_a   1.000
_cell.length_b   1.000
_cell.length_c   1.000
_cell.angle_alpha   90.00
_cell.angle_beta   90.00
_cell.angle_gamma   90.00
#
_symmetry.space_group_name_H-M   'P 1'
#
loop_
_entity.id
_entity.type
_entity.pdbx_description
1 polymer ?
#
loop_
_entity_poly.entity_id
_entity_poly.type
_entity_poly.pdbx_seq_one_letter_code
_entity_poly.pdbx_strand_id
1 'polypeptide(L)' 'MSHVPPMVQSSTVDGPAYLLAWERLPEGSWGARIAWMEIDDDSWTARVTRVAADAITKLDGQDYSQVPRRDTAAPATA' A
#
# COMPACT_ATOMS: atom_id res chain seq x y z
N MET A 1 -13.60 -10.85 8.58
CA MET A 1 -14.45 -9.67 8.30
C MET A 1 -13.72 -8.76 7.34
N SER A 2 -14.41 -8.18 6.37
CA SER A 2 -13.81 -7.16 5.49
C SER A 2 -13.60 -5.88 6.31
N HIS A 3 -12.42 -5.26 6.21
CA HIS A 3 -12.13 -3.96 6.80
C HIS A 3 -11.51 -3.07 5.72
N VAL A 4 -11.76 -1.77 5.81
CA VAL A 4 -11.09 -0.79 4.95
C VAL A 4 -9.64 -0.67 5.45
N PRO A 5 -8.62 -0.89 4.60
CA PRO A 5 -7.23 -0.72 5.02
C PRO A 5 -6.96 0.74 5.45
N PRO A 6 -6.02 0.97 6.38
CA PRO A 6 -5.66 2.33 6.76
C PRO A 6 -4.96 3.06 5.62
N MET A 7 -5.05 4.40 5.62
CA MET A 7 -4.36 5.23 4.65
C MET A 7 -2.98 5.68 5.13
N VAL A 8 -2.07 5.94 4.20
CA VAL A 8 -0.73 6.51 4.41
C VAL A 8 -0.50 7.62 3.39
N GLN A 9 0.37 8.58 3.71
CA GLN A 9 0.95 9.46 2.68
C GLN A 9 2.10 8.71 2.00
N SER A 10 2.19 8.76 0.68
CA SER A 10 3.26 8.13 -0.10
C SER A 10 3.96 9.16 -0.96
N SER A 11 5.28 9.24 -0.86
CA SER A 11 6.10 10.09 -1.73
C SER A 11 6.26 9.51 -3.14
N THR A 12 6.06 8.19 -3.31
CA THR A 12 6.16 7.54 -4.64
C THR A 12 4.98 7.88 -5.55
N VAL A 13 3.78 8.07 -4.98
CA VAL A 13 2.57 8.44 -5.74
C VAL A 13 2.14 9.88 -5.48
N ASP A 14 2.98 10.65 -4.77
CA ASP A 14 2.76 12.04 -4.36
C ASP A 14 1.37 12.30 -3.77
N GLY A 15 0.92 11.41 -2.86
CA GLY A 15 -0.46 11.44 -2.41
C GLY A 15 -0.83 10.37 -1.39
N PRO A 16 -2.09 10.39 -0.93
CA PRO A 16 -2.61 9.37 -0.04
C PRO A 16 -2.81 8.03 -0.77
N ALA A 17 -2.50 6.94 -0.09
CA ALA A 17 -2.72 5.59 -0.57
C ALA A 17 -3.18 4.66 0.58
N TYR A 18 -3.96 3.64 0.25
CA TYR A 18 -4.30 2.56 1.18
C TYR A 18 -3.12 1.63 1.39
N LEU A 19 -2.75 1.38 2.64
CA LEU A 19 -1.73 0.41 3.01
C LEU A 19 -2.33 -0.99 3.09
N LEU A 20 -2.09 -1.79 2.05
CA LEU A 20 -2.69 -3.12 1.92
C LEU A 20 -1.93 -4.22 2.67
N ALA A 21 -0.62 -4.11 2.75
CA ALA A 21 0.25 -5.04 3.48
C ALA A 21 1.65 -4.46 3.66
N TRP A 22 2.35 -4.93 4.70
CA TRP A 22 3.81 -4.92 4.73
C TRP A 22 4.32 -6.18 4.01
N GLU A 23 5.24 -6.03 3.06
CA GLU A 23 5.79 -7.15 2.28
C GLU A 23 7.33 -7.09 2.29
N ARG A 24 8.00 -8.24 2.29
CA ARG A 24 9.46 -8.27 2.06
C ARG A 24 9.77 -7.96 0.59
N LEU A 25 10.58 -6.94 0.32
CA LEU A 25 11.03 -6.65 -1.03
C LEU A 25 12.07 -7.70 -1.50
N PRO A 26 12.35 -7.83 -2.81
CA PRO A 26 13.28 -8.84 -3.34
C PRO A 26 14.69 -8.78 -2.72
N GLU A 27 15.15 -7.59 -2.36
CA GLU A 27 16.43 -7.37 -1.66
C GLU A 27 16.37 -7.74 -0.17
N GLY A 28 15.23 -8.24 0.30
CA GLY A 28 15.03 -8.68 1.67
C GLY A 28 14.69 -7.55 2.64
N SER A 29 14.57 -6.29 2.21
CA SER A 29 14.09 -5.18 3.04
C SER A 29 12.57 -5.29 3.30
N TRP A 30 12.04 -4.58 4.31
CA TRP A 30 10.58 -4.45 4.45
C TRP A 30 10.10 -3.28 3.58
N GLY A 31 9.08 -3.52 2.77
CA GLY A 31 8.35 -2.52 2.03
C GLY A 31 6.85 -2.56 2.33
N ALA A 32 6.11 -1.74 1.62
CA ALA A 32 4.66 -1.65 1.71
C ALA A 32 4.03 -1.92 0.34
N ARG A 33 2.94 -2.69 0.34
CA ARG A 33 2.03 -2.78 -0.80
C ARG A 33 0.94 -1.75 -0.61
N ILE A 34 0.85 -0.79 -1.53
CA ILE A 34 -0.10 0.32 -1.46
C ILE A 34 -1.06 0.31 -2.65
N ALA A 35 -2.24 0.91 -2.47
CA ALA A 35 -3.20 1.16 -3.54
C ALA A 35 -3.73 2.59 -3.52
N TRP A 36 -3.91 3.18 -4.69
CA TRP A 36 -4.46 4.53 -4.86
C TRP A 36 -5.40 4.55 -6.07
N MET A 37 -6.20 5.62 -6.14
CA MET A 37 -7.07 5.87 -7.29
C MET A 37 -6.38 6.90 -8.19
N GLU A 38 -6.29 6.59 -9.48
CA GLU A 38 -6.02 7.58 -10.52
C GLU A 38 -7.37 7.98 -11.13
N ILE A 39 -7.59 9.29 -11.24
CA ILE A 39 -8.78 9.87 -11.86
C ILE A 39 -8.29 10.60 -13.11
N ASP A 40 -8.86 10.26 -14.26
CA ASP A 40 -8.59 10.89 -15.54
C ASP A 40 -9.90 11.13 -16.27
N ASP A 41 -10.21 12.40 -16.57
CA ASP A 41 -11.47 12.91 -17.10
C ASP A 41 -12.72 12.24 -16.49
N ASP A 42 -13.27 11.22 -17.15
CA ASP A 42 -14.48 10.49 -16.75
C ASP A 42 -14.21 9.05 -16.26
N SER A 43 -12.95 8.71 -16.00
CA SER A 43 -12.52 7.38 -15.59
C SER A 43 -11.81 7.37 -14.24
N TRP A 44 -12.02 6.30 -13.49
CA TRP A 44 -11.29 6.03 -12.26
C TRP A 44 -10.66 4.65 -12.33
N THR A 45 -9.37 4.57 -12.04
CA THR A 45 -8.63 3.31 -12.04
C THR A 45 -7.91 3.11 -10.71
N ALA A 46 -8.12 1.96 -10.09
CA ALA A 46 -7.33 1.55 -8.93
C ALA A 46 -5.95 1.06 -9.39
N ARG A 47 -4.89 1.62 -8.82
CA ARG A 47 -3.52 1.17 -9.01
C ARG A 47 -2.99 0.52 -7.74
N VAL A 48 -2.05 -0.39 -7.91
CA VAL A 48 -1.36 -1.08 -6.82
C VAL A 48 0.12 -1.14 -7.13
N THR A 49 0.96 -0.84 -6.16
CA THR A 49 2.42 -0.99 -6.29
C THR A 49 3.07 -1.39 -4.97
N ARG A 50 4.35 -1.74 -5.04
CA ARG A 50 5.21 -1.95 -3.88
C ARG A 50 6.16 -0.77 -3.76
N VAL A 51 6.32 -0.27 -2.54
CA VAL A 51 7.21 0.85 -2.21
C VAL A 51 8.10 0.50 -1.03
N ALA A 52 9.23 1.18 -0.89
CA ALA A 52 10.05 1.09 0.31
C ALA A 52 9.27 1.62 1.53
N ALA A 53 9.52 1.07 2.72
CA ALA A 53 8.79 1.47 3.92
C ALA A 53 9.03 2.92 4.34
N ASP A 54 10.19 3.49 3.99
CA ASP A 54 10.55 4.89 4.22
C ASP A 54 9.90 5.86 3.22
N ALA A 55 9.34 5.36 2.12
CA ALA A 55 8.60 6.16 1.15
C ALA A 55 7.15 6.47 1.61
N ILE A 56 6.72 5.95 2.76
CA ILE A 56 5.39 6.19 3.29
C ILE A 56 5.42 6.77 4.71
N THR A 57 4.47 7.67 4.98
CA THR A 57 4.25 8.27 6.29
C THR A 57 2.86 7.91 6.79
N LYS A 58 2.78 7.46 8.05
CA LYS A 58 1.48 7.16 8.69
C LYS A 58 0.69 8.44 8.89
N LEU A 59 -0.61 8.34 8.71
CA LEU A 59 -1.57 9.41 9.00
C LEU A 59 -2.14 9.19 10.40
N ASP A 60 -2.32 10.28 11.14
CA ASP A 60 -2.88 10.23 12.48
C ASP A 60 -4.34 9.73 12.47
N GLY A 61 -4.73 9.03 13.53
CA GLY A 61 -6.10 8.50 13.70
C GLY A 61 -6.42 7.23 12.90
N GLN A 62 -5.49 6.71 12.09
CA GLN A 62 -5.64 5.45 11.37
C GLN A 62 -5.23 4.25 12.24
N ASP A 63 -5.95 3.13 12.13
CA ASP A 63 -5.58 1.87 12.78
C ASP A 63 -4.76 0.97 11.84
N TYR A 64 -3.49 0.76 12.20
CA TYR A 64 -2.56 -0.08 11.44
C TYR A 64 -2.41 -1.50 12.00
N SER A 65 -3.11 -1.84 13.09
CA SER A 65 -2.94 -3.11 13.79
C SER A 65 -3.33 -4.33 12.94
N GLN A 66 -4.24 -4.13 11.98
CA GLN A 66 -4.76 -5.17 11.11
C GLN A 66 -4.03 -5.28 9.76
N VAL A 67 -3.02 -4.43 9.50
CA VAL A 67 -2.27 -4.47 8.24
C VAL A 67 -1.47 -5.78 8.17
N PRO A 68 -1.77 -6.67 7.19
CA PRO A 68 -1.06 -7.94 7.06
C PRO A 68 0.44 -7.74 6.86
N ARG A 69 1.26 -8.61 7.46
CA ARG A 69 2.69 -8.70 7.17
C ARG A 69 2.94 -10.00 6.41
N ARG A 70 3.57 -9.92 5.24
CA ARG A 70 3.82 -11.07 4.36
C ARG A 70 5.32 -11.20 4.09
N ASP A 71 5.87 -12.36 4.42
CA ASP A 71 7.16 -12.77 3.91
C ASP A 71 6.95 -13.25 2.48
N THR A 72 7.69 -12.69 1.54
CA THR A 72 7.35 -12.85 0.11
C THR A 72 7.59 -14.27 -0.36
N ALA A 73 6.50 -14.99 -0.59
CA ALA A 73 6.45 -16.14 -1.47
C ALA A 73 5.26 -15.99 -2.43
N ALA A 74 5.60 -15.85 -3.71
CA ALA A 74 4.74 -16.02 -4.90
C ALA A 74 3.79 -14.87 -5.32
N PRO A 75 3.56 -14.72 -6.64
CA PRO A 75 2.90 -13.56 -7.23
C PRO A 75 1.39 -13.55 -6.97
N ALA A 76 0.79 -12.37 -6.98
CA ALA A 76 -0.65 -12.24 -7.12
C ALA A 76 -1.01 -12.62 -8.57
N THR A 77 -1.45 -13.86 -8.78
CA THR A 77 -2.06 -14.28 -10.03
C THR A 77 -3.37 -13.52 -10.20
N ALA A 78 -3.51 -12.82 -11.33
CA ALA A 78 -4.78 -12.37 -11.88
C ALA A 78 -5.27 -13.42 -12.88
#